data_AF-A0A7W0W5T4-F1
#
_entry.id   AF-A0A7W0W5T4-F1
#
_cell.length_a   1.000
_cell.length_b   1.000
_cell.length_c   1.000
_cell.angle_alpha   90.00
_cell.angle_beta   90.00
_cell.angle_gamma   90.00
#
_symmetry.space_group_name_H-M   'P 1'
#
loop_
_entity.id
_entity.type
_entity.pdbx_description
1 polymer ?
#
loop_
_entity_poly.entity_id
_entity_poly.type
_entity_poly.pdbx_seq_one_letter_code
_entity_poly.pdbx_strand_id
1 'polypeptide(L)'
;MADHIELRLEQSLDFCIKCNICTAACPVAAVTDLFPGPKYVGPQAARFRNSEARHSPDHSVDYCSGCRACNEVCPTGVPIAELNARARAVMVRDHGLPLRNRLLGRSELLGILGTPLAPLANWTMSNRLIRRLIELVLKIDHRVPLPRWAGYTLRGWARKHQPQIATPRRWQAAIMHRLKKQRRPYAPAAAETRPAVAPLSRKVVYFHGCSTNYYEPHVGKAALAVLRHNGCEVVLAPQGCCGLPMLSNGEFGAARRYHQANVRDLVPWIRQGYVVVGTSTSCSLTLKEEAPELLGWHDAEVKLLAANTYDIFEYLRLLDAEGRFNRELGRIDAALPYHPPCQLKAHRIGLPALDVLSHIPGLQIKRSSATCCGIAGTYGLKTEKYQISMDVGAPLFAWIEASGSDVALCDSETCRWQITHATHIDTRHPIEILQQAYATYSGSQEI
;
A
#
# COMPACT_ATOMS: atom_id res chain seq x y z
N MET A 1 -23.82 -24.84 -13.37
CA MET A 1 -22.96 -24.25 -12.33
C MET A 1 -23.61 -22.94 -11.95
N ALA A 2 -24.02 -22.79 -10.69
CA ALA A 2 -24.75 -21.61 -10.26
C ALA A 2 -23.89 -20.36 -10.50
N ASP A 3 -24.39 -19.44 -11.31
CA ASP A 3 -23.85 -18.09 -11.40
C ASP A 3 -23.84 -17.53 -9.97
N HIS A 4 -22.66 -17.35 -9.40
CA HIS A 4 -22.51 -16.58 -8.19
C HIS A 4 -23.04 -15.18 -8.51
N ILE A 5 -24.21 -14.84 -7.96
CA ILE A 5 -24.69 -13.45 -7.95
C ILE A 5 -23.58 -12.66 -7.26
N GLU A 6 -22.75 -11.94 -8.02
CA GLU A 6 -21.82 -10.94 -7.49
C GLU A 6 -22.70 -9.88 -6.79
N LEU A 7 -22.90 -10.06 -5.50
CA LEU A 7 -23.69 -9.14 -4.68
C LEU A 7 -22.98 -7.79 -4.69
N ARG A 8 -23.71 -6.75 -5.08
CA ARG A 8 -23.18 -5.39 -5.04
C ARG A 8 -22.83 -5.04 -3.60
N LEU A 9 -21.81 -4.20 -3.42
CA LEU A 9 -21.39 -3.72 -2.09
C LEU A 9 -22.58 -3.20 -1.26
N GLU A 10 -23.56 -2.51 -1.89
CA GLU A 10 -24.77 -2.09 -1.17
C GLU A 10 -25.57 -3.28 -0.64
N GLN A 11 -25.77 -4.36 -1.41
CA GLN A 11 -26.55 -5.52 -0.96
C GLN A 11 -25.89 -6.24 0.23
N SER A 12 -24.58 -6.09 0.41
CA SER A 12 -23.86 -6.68 1.54
C SER A 12 -24.28 -6.12 2.91
N LEU A 13 -24.90 -4.93 2.95
CA LEU A 13 -25.31 -4.29 4.21
C LEU A 13 -26.36 -5.10 4.97
N ASP A 14 -27.17 -5.89 4.26
CA ASP A 14 -28.23 -6.71 4.85
C ASP A 14 -27.69 -7.93 5.61
N PHE A 15 -26.46 -8.36 5.32
CA PHE A 15 -25.79 -9.40 6.12
C PHE A 15 -25.29 -8.91 7.47
N CYS A 16 -25.38 -7.61 7.77
CA CYS A 16 -24.98 -7.07 9.06
C CYS A 16 -25.97 -7.46 10.17
N ILE A 17 -25.59 -8.47 10.99
CA ILE A 17 -26.35 -8.94 12.17
C ILE A 17 -26.22 -8.04 13.42
N LYS A 18 -25.62 -6.85 13.28
CA LYS A 18 -25.47 -5.82 14.33
C LYS A 18 -24.75 -6.22 15.62
N CYS A 19 -23.99 -7.32 15.65
CA CYS A 19 -23.30 -7.89 16.83
C CYS A 19 -22.17 -7.07 17.49
N ASN A 20 -21.83 -5.86 17.01
CA ASN A 20 -20.79 -4.96 17.56
C ASN A 20 -19.32 -5.42 17.52
N ILE A 21 -18.99 -6.63 17.07
CA ILE A 21 -17.59 -7.12 17.06
C ILE A 21 -16.61 -6.19 16.31
N CYS A 22 -17.04 -5.64 15.18
CA CYS A 22 -16.25 -4.70 14.40
C CYS A 22 -16.00 -3.35 15.11
N THR A 23 -16.87 -2.94 16.02
CA THR A 23 -16.67 -1.74 16.85
C THR A 23 -15.69 -2.05 17.97
N ALA A 24 -15.83 -3.20 18.65
CA ALA A 24 -14.91 -3.62 19.69
C ALA A 24 -13.47 -3.82 19.17
N ALA A 25 -13.32 -4.33 17.94
CA ALA A 25 -12.02 -4.50 17.30
C ALA A 25 -11.46 -3.20 16.68
N CYS A 26 -12.22 -2.11 16.63
CA CYS A 26 -11.81 -0.89 15.96
C CYS A 26 -10.80 -0.11 16.82
N PRO A 27 -9.56 0.08 16.36
CA PRO A 27 -8.57 0.79 17.16
C PRO A 27 -8.92 2.27 17.35
N VAL A 28 -9.56 2.91 16.37
CA VAL A 28 -9.92 4.34 16.47
C VAL A 28 -11.03 4.55 17.50
N ALA A 29 -12.10 3.76 17.42
CA ALA A 29 -13.22 3.87 18.37
C ALA A 29 -12.82 3.55 19.81
N ALA A 30 -11.72 2.81 20.01
CA ALA A 30 -11.19 2.51 21.33
C ALA A 30 -10.52 3.71 22.04
N VAL A 31 -10.16 4.77 21.29
CA VAL A 31 -9.40 5.91 21.84
C VAL A 31 -10.08 7.27 21.62
N THR A 32 -11.22 7.33 20.93
CA THR A 32 -11.94 8.59 20.73
C THR A 32 -13.44 8.40 20.49
N ASP A 33 -14.25 9.25 21.12
CA ASP A 33 -15.71 9.31 20.90
C ASP A 33 -16.10 10.06 19.62
N LEU A 34 -15.16 10.74 18.97
CA LEU A 34 -15.38 11.41 17.67
C LEU A 34 -15.69 10.40 16.55
N PHE A 35 -15.36 9.13 16.77
CA PHE A 35 -15.68 8.04 15.87
C PHE A 35 -16.61 7.03 16.56
N PRO A 36 -17.92 7.05 16.29
CA PRO A 36 -18.89 6.14 16.92
C PRO A 36 -18.72 4.67 16.48
N GLY A 37 -17.76 4.40 15.61
CA GLY A 37 -17.36 3.06 15.21
C GLY A 37 -17.73 2.72 13.76
N PRO A 38 -17.04 1.73 13.18
CA PRO A 38 -17.13 1.39 11.77
C PRO A 38 -18.51 0.85 11.38
N LYS A 39 -19.23 0.19 12.31
CA LYS A 39 -20.60 -0.27 12.09
C LYS A 39 -21.57 0.90 11.89
N TYR A 40 -21.45 1.92 12.73
CA TYR A 40 -22.34 3.06 12.76
C TYR A 40 -22.24 3.83 11.45
N VAL A 41 -21.03 4.28 11.11
CA VAL A 41 -20.77 5.07 9.89
C VAL A 41 -20.85 4.24 8.59
N GLY A 42 -20.95 2.93 8.69
CA GLY A 42 -20.99 2.00 7.56
C GLY A 42 -22.37 1.42 7.36
N PRO A 43 -22.57 0.11 7.61
CA PRO A 43 -23.83 -0.57 7.30
C PRO A 43 -25.06 -0.02 8.04
N GLN A 44 -24.93 0.55 9.24
CA GLN A 44 -26.08 1.15 9.93
C GLN A 44 -26.53 2.45 9.27
N ALA A 45 -25.62 3.43 9.14
CA ALA A 45 -25.93 4.71 8.49
C ALA A 45 -26.27 4.54 7.01
N ALA A 46 -25.71 3.54 6.32
CA ALA A 46 -25.99 3.25 4.91
C ALA A 46 -27.47 2.98 4.63
N ARG A 47 -28.20 2.35 5.57
CA ARG A 47 -29.66 2.11 5.44
C ARG A 47 -30.48 3.38 5.37
N PHE A 48 -29.93 4.48 5.87
CA PHE A 48 -30.57 5.79 5.86
C PHE A 48 -29.98 6.71 4.77
N ARG A 49 -29.15 6.20 3.85
CA ARG A 49 -28.63 7.01 2.72
C ARG A 49 -29.60 6.96 1.56
N ASN A 50 -30.70 7.69 1.67
CA ASN A 50 -31.59 7.99 0.55
C ASN A 50 -31.49 9.48 0.17
N SER A 51 -32.07 9.88 -0.96
CA SER A 51 -32.03 11.27 -1.45
C SER A 51 -32.66 12.29 -0.50
N GLU A 52 -33.44 11.84 0.49
CA GLU A 52 -34.17 12.68 1.44
C GLU A 52 -33.46 12.83 2.80
N ALA A 53 -32.51 11.95 3.09
CA ALA A 53 -31.81 11.91 4.37
C ALA A 53 -30.69 12.96 4.43
N ARG A 54 -30.99 14.08 5.10
CA ARG A 54 -30.08 15.25 5.18
C ARG A 54 -28.74 15.00 5.91
N HIS A 55 -28.58 13.91 6.66
CA HIS A 55 -27.47 13.75 7.61
C HIS A 55 -26.65 12.46 7.44
N SER A 56 -26.85 11.67 6.37
CA SER A 56 -26.07 10.44 6.16
C SER A 56 -25.36 10.45 4.80
N PRO A 57 -24.04 10.25 4.75
CA PRO A 57 -23.13 10.09 5.89
C PRO A 57 -22.84 11.40 6.61
N ASP A 58 -22.74 11.35 7.95
CA ASP A 58 -22.28 12.48 8.76
C ASP A 58 -20.75 12.58 8.80
N HIS A 59 -20.24 13.66 9.42
CA HIS A 59 -18.82 13.98 9.50
C HIS A 59 -17.97 12.92 10.24
N SER A 60 -18.57 12.08 11.09
CA SER A 60 -17.82 11.08 11.86
C SER A 60 -17.17 10.02 10.98
N VAL A 61 -17.68 9.80 9.75
CA VAL A 61 -17.01 8.93 8.77
C VAL A 61 -15.59 9.40 8.46
N ASP A 62 -15.31 10.70 8.63
CA ASP A 62 -13.98 11.26 8.40
C ASP A 62 -12.93 10.69 9.37
N TYR A 63 -13.35 10.22 10.55
CA TYR A 63 -12.48 9.59 11.54
C TYR A 63 -12.24 8.09 11.28
N CYS A 64 -12.93 7.47 10.32
CA CYS A 64 -12.59 6.11 9.91
C CYS A 64 -11.20 6.09 9.25
N SER A 65 -10.23 5.42 9.88
CA SER A 65 -8.87 5.30 9.37
C SER A 65 -8.75 4.42 8.11
N GLY A 66 -9.74 3.56 7.84
CA GLY A 66 -9.72 2.64 6.70
C GLY A 66 -8.78 1.45 6.88
N CYS A 67 -8.37 1.11 8.12
CA CYS A 67 -7.43 0.01 8.38
C CYS A 67 -7.99 -1.41 8.16
N ARG A 68 -9.28 -1.55 7.81
CA ARG A 68 -9.96 -2.83 7.52
C ARG A 68 -9.99 -3.87 8.64
N ALA A 69 -9.57 -3.55 9.86
CA ALA A 69 -9.70 -4.45 11.01
C ALA A 69 -11.16 -4.92 11.23
N CYS A 70 -12.14 -4.06 10.94
CA CYS A 70 -13.56 -4.38 11.00
C CYS A 70 -14.00 -5.48 10.02
N ASN A 71 -13.35 -5.60 8.85
CA ASN A 71 -13.65 -6.62 7.86
C ASN A 71 -13.13 -7.98 8.31
N GLU A 72 -11.94 -8.01 8.91
CA GLU A 72 -11.27 -9.24 9.38
C GLU A 72 -12.09 -9.96 10.47
N VAL A 73 -12.71 -9.20 11.37
CA VAL A 73 -13.50 -9.76 12.48
C VAL A 73 -14.99 -9.96 12.16
N CYS A 74 -15.45 -9.62 10.95
CA CYS A 74 -16.88 -9.69 10.62
C CYS A 74 -17.30 -11.14 10.37
N PRO A 75 -18.19 -11.73 11.19
CA PRO A 75 -18.57 -13.14 11.06
C PRO A 75 -19.40 -13.44 9.80
N THR A 76 -20.03 -12.40 9.23
CA THR A 76 -20.84 -12.51 8.02
C THR A 76 -20.15 -11.92 6.79
N GLY A 77 -18.88 -11.51 6.90
CA GLY A 77 -18.09 -11.02 5.79
C GLY A 77 -18.53 -9.67 5.22
N VAL A 78 -19.22 -8.82 5.99
CA VAL A 78 -19.62 -7.49 5.52
C VAL A 78 -18.36 -6.63 5.28
N PRO A 79 -18.18 -6.07 4.06
CA PRO A 79 -17.08 -5.16 3.71
C PRO A 79 -17.30 -3.75 4.29
N ILE A 80 -17.20 -3.63 5.61
CA ILE A 80 -17.52 -2.42 6.37
C ILE A 80 -16.59 -1.25 6.00
N ALA A 81 -15.29 -1.51 5.82
CA ALA A 81 -14.33 -0.47 5.46
C ALA A 81 -14.65 0.16 4.09
N GLU A 82 -15.09 -0.64 3.13
CA GLU A 82 -15.49 -0.21 1.80
C GLU A 82 -16.78 0.61 1.83
N LEU A 83 -17.75 0.19 2.65
CA LEU A 83 -18.97 0.98 2.91
C LEU A 83 -18.63 2.36 3.50
N ASN A 84 -17.64 2.43 4.39
CA ASN A 84 -17.15 3.70 4.96
C ASN A 84 -16.40 4.54 3.93
N ALA A 85 -15.60 3.91 3.06
CA ALA A 85 -14.89 4.61 2.00
C ALA A 85 -15.86 5.21 0.95
N ARG A 86 -16.91 4.47 0.56
CA ARG A 86 -17.96 5.00 -0.32
C ARG A 86 -18.72 6.15 0.33
N ALA A 87 -19.04 6.03 1.62
CA ALA A 87 -19.65 7.10 2.39
C ALA A 87 -18.80 8.39 2.37
N ARG A 88 -17.51 8.25 2.64
CA ARG A 88 -16.55 9.36 2.54
C ARG A 88 -16.50 9.95 1.12
N ALA A 89 -16.56 9.12 0.08
CA ALA A 89 -16.57 9.60 -1.30
C ALA A 89 -17.84 10.41 -1.64
N VAL A 90 -19.01 10.01 -1.12
CA VAL A 90 -20.25 10.79 -1.21
C VAL A 90 -20.08 12.15 -0.54
N MET A 91 -19.57 12.18 0.70
CA MET A 91 -19.31 13.43 1.41
C MET A 91 -18.35 14.37 0.66
N VAL A 92 -17.31 13.82 0.02
CA VAL A 92 -16.34 14.58 -0.78
C VAL A 92 -16.93 15.06 -2.10
N ARG A 93 -17.84 14.31 -2.71
CA ARG A 93 -18.58 14.76 -3.90
C ARG A 93 -19.47 15.95 -3.56
N ASP A 94 -20.16 15.89 -2.43
CA ASP A 94 -21.20 16.86 -2.07
C ASP A 94 -20.60 18.15 -1.46
N HIS A 95 -19.52 18.04 -0.65
CA HIS A 95 -18.89 19.19 0.02
C HIS A 95 -17.53 19.61 -0.58
N GLY A 96 -17.00 18.82 -1.52
CA GLY A 96 -15.66 19.03 -2.08
C GLY A 96 -14.55 18.44 -1.21
N LEU A 97 -13.35 18.34 -1.79
CA LEU A 97 -12.16 17.87 -1.10
C LEU A 97 -11.33 19.05 -0.56
N PRO A 98 -11.03 19.12 0.74
CA PRO A 98 -10.16 20.15 1.29
C PRO A 98 -8.79 20.18 0.61
N LEU A 99 -8.22 21.38 0.41
CA LEU A 99 -6.91 21.56 -0.25
C LEU A 99 -5.81 20.70 0.41
N ARG A 100 -5.78 20.65 1.74
CA ARG A 100 -4.88 19.76 2.51
C ARG A 100 -4.96 18.32 2.01
N ASN A 101 -6.15 17.75 1.94
CA ASN A 101 -6.35 16.35 1.57
C ASN A 101 -5.99 16.13 0.10
N ARG A 102 -6.25 17.12 -0.77
CA ARG A 102 -5.83 17.09 -2.17
C ARG A 102 -4.30 17.08 -2.31
N LEU A 103 -3.59 17.88 -1.52
CA LEU A 103 -2.13 17.92 -1.50
C LEU A 103 -1.53 16.60 -1.00
N LEU A 104 -1.99 16.14 0.17
CA LEU A 104 -1.54 14.88 0.78
C LEU A 104 -1.87 13.66 -0.11
N GLY A 105 -3.00 13.72 -0.83
CA GLY A 105 -3.42 12.71 -1.81
C GLY A 105 -2.61 12.70 -3.11
N ARG A 106 -1.59 13.54 -3.26
CA ARG A 106 -0.76 13.64 -4.47
C ARG A 106 0.72 13.37 -4.18
N SER A 107 1.00 12.31 -3.42
CA SER A 107 2.35 11.91 -3.02
C SER A 107 3.31 11.75 -4.20
N GLU A 108 2.86 11.23 -5.34
CA GLU A 108 3.71 11.16 -6.55
C GLU A 108 4.10 12.54 -7.07
N LEU A 109 3.16 13.49 -7.16
CA LEU A 109 3.45 14.85 -7.61
C LEU A 109 4.41 15.54 -6.65
N LEU A 110 4.19 15.38 -5.34
CA LEU A 110 5.11 15.88 -4.31
C LEU A 110 6.50 15.26 -4.46
N GLY A 111 6.58 13.97 -4.80
CA GLY A 111 7.84 13.30 -5.13
C GLY A 111 8.54 13.89 -6.36
N ILE A 112 7.80 14.08 -7.45
CA ILE A 112 8.31 14.67 -8.71
C ILE A 112 8.90 16.06 -8.47
N LEU A 113 8.20 16.90 -7.70
CA LEU A 113 8.62 18.27 -7.42
C LEU A 113 9.74 18.33 -6.36
N GLY A 114 9.68 17.46 -5.35
CA GLY A 114 10.60 17.50 -4.22
C GLY A 114 11.93 16.81 -4.45
N THR A 115 12.00 15.72 -5.22
CA THR A 115 13.25 14.98 -5.45
C THR A 115 14.37 15.82 -6.10
N PRO A 116 14.13 16.62 -7.15
CA PRO A 116 15.16 17.51 -7.71
C PRO A 116 15.68 18.56 -6.73
N LEU A 117 14.85 18.93 -5.74
CA LEU A 117 15.14 19.95 -4.73
C LEU A 117 15.34 19.32 -3.34
N ALA A 118 15.68 18.03 -3.26
CA ALA A 118 15.61 17.26 -2.02
C ALA A 118 16.37 17.88 -0.84
N PRO A 119 17.61 18.42 -0.98
CA PRO A 119 18.30 19.06 0.14
C PRO A 119 17.51 20.23 0.72
N LEU A 120 16.97 21.10 -0.14
CA LEU A 120 16.17 22.25 0.26
C LEU A 120 14.82 21.80 0.84
N ALA A 121 14.10 20.92 0.15
CA ALA A 121 12.80 20.43 0.57
C ALA A 121 12.88 19.73 1.93
N ASN A 122 13.90 18.91 2.16
CA ASN A 122 14.14 18.24 3.44
C ASN A 122 14.52 19.25 4.54
N TRP A 123 15.37 20.24 4.25
CA TRP A 123 15.68 21.31 5.18
C TRP A 123 14.43 22.08 5.60
N THR A 124 13.59 22.45 4.64
CA THR A 124 12.30 23.11 4.87
C THR A 124 11.39 22.29 5.78
N MET A 125 11.28 20.97 5.56
CA MET A 125 10.47 20.09 6.40
C MET A 125 11.09 19.77 7.76
N SER A 126 12.40 19.95 7.94
CA SER A 126 13.04 19.85 9.26
C SER A 126 12.93 21.11 10.12
N ASN A 127 12.58 22.26 9.51
CA ASN A 127 12.49 23.53 10.23
C ASN A 127 11.19 23.63 11.05
N ARG A 128 11.32 23.76 12.38
CA ARG A 128 10.20 23.82 13.32
C ARG A 128 9.25 25.00 13.09
N LEU A 129 9.76 26.16 12.70
CA LEU A 129 8.94 27.35 12.44
C LEU A 129 8.11 27.18 11.17
N ILE A 130 8.74 26.64 10.12
CA ILE A 130 8.04 26.34 8.86
C ILE A 130 6.97 25.27 9.08
N ARG A 131 7.28 24.22 9.87
CA ARG A 131 6.31 23.18 10.24
C ARG A 131 5.10 23.75 10.99
N ARG A 132 5.30 24.68 11.92
CA ARG A 132 4.20 25.37 12.62
C ARG A 132 3.38 26.26 11.67
N LEU A 133 4.03 26.95 10.72
CA LEU A 133 3.33 27.72 9.69
C LEU A 133 2.46 26.81 8.80
N ILE A 134 3.01 25.68 8.37
CA ILE A 134 2.29 24.66 7.60
C ILE A 134 1.09 24.13 8.39
N GLU A 135 1.25 23.89 9.69
CA GLU A 135 0.14 23.47 10.53
C GLU A 135 -0.98 24.52 10.61
N LEU A 136 -0.62 25.79 10.81
CA LEU A 136 -1.59 26.88 10.89
C LEU A 136 -2.41 27.01 9.60
N VAL A 137 -1.74 26.92 8.44
CA VAL A 137 -2.36 27.14 7.12
C VAL A 137 -3.04 25.88 6.59
N LEU A 138 -2.37 24.73 6.66
CA LEU A 138 -2.79 23.48 6.03
C LEU A 138 -3.32 22.45 7.01
N LYS A 139 -3.30 22.67 8.33
CA LYS A 139 -3.77 21.71 9.35
C LYS A 139 -3.11 20.32 9.23
N ILE A 140 -1.80 20.34 8.95
CA ILE A 140 -0.90 19.19 9.03
C ILE A 140 -0.07 19.37 10.30
N ASP A 141 -0.17 18.45 11.27
CA ASP A 141 0.46 18.62 12.58
C ASP A 141 1.99 18.77 12.45
N HIS A 142 2.58 19.76 13.11
CA HIS A 142 4.02 20.02 13.03
C HIS A 142 4.90 18.86 13.52
N ARG A 143 4.34 17.94 14.32
CA ARG A 143 5.05 16.79 14.90
C ARG A 143 5.09 15.58 13.98
N VAL A 144 4.28 15.50 12.93
CA VAL A 144 4.11 14.25 12.17
C VAL A 144 5.37 13.82 11.44
N PRO A 145 5.57 12.51 11.19
CA PRO A 145 6.58 12.05 10.26
C PRO A 145 6.19 12.42 8.85
N LEU A 146 6.89 13.39 8.27
CA LEU A 146 6.83 13.65 6.83
C LEU A 146 7.96 12.87 6.15
N PRO A 147 7.68 12.20 5.02
CA PRO A 147 8.70 11.43 4.31
C PRO A 147 9.81 12.36 3.81
N ARG A 148 11.05 11.88 3.90
CA ARG A 148 12.20 12.59 3.34
C ARG A 148 12.29 12.30 1.86
N TRP A 149 12.45 13.32 1.03
CA TRP A 149 12.72 13.13 -0.39
C TRP A 149 14.14 12.61 -0.56
N ALA A 150 14.30 11.56 -1.37
CA ALA A 150 15.61 11.16 -1.84
C ALA A 150 16.09 12.13 -2.93
N GLY A 151 17.41 12.37 -2.98
CA GLY A 151 18.04 13.20 -4.02
C GLY A 151 18.12 12.54 -5.40
N TYR A 152 17.55 11.34 -5.55
CA TYR A 152 17.47 10.61 -6.80
C TYR A 152 16.20 9.76 -6.81
N THR A 153 15.75 9.36 -8.00
CA THR A 153 14.64 8.41 -8.14
C THR A 153 15.16 7.00 -8.38
N LEU A 154 14.41 5.98 -7.96
CA LEU A 154 14.75 4.58 -8.27
C LEU A 154 14.89 4.39 -9.79
N ARG A 155 13.90 4.85 -10.58
CA ARG A 155 13.95 4.76 -12.05
C ARG A 155 15.14 5.52 -12.64
N GLY A 156 15.47 6.68 -12.09
CA GLY A 156 16.64 7.47 -12.50
C GLY A 156 17.94 6.72 -12.26
N TRP A 157 18.10 6.15 -11.07
CA TRP A 157 19.24 5.32 -10.70
C TRP A 157 19.35 4.08 -11.59
N ALA A 158 18.25 3.35 -11.80
CA ALA A 158 18.22 2.13 -12.60
C ALA A 158 18.60 2.39 -14.06
N ARG A 159 18.13 3.48 -14.67
CA ARG A 159 18.57 3.86 -16.03
C ARG A 159 20.08 4.06 -16.16
N LYS A 160 20.74 4.54 -15.11
CA LYS A 160 22.19 4.83 -15.11
C LYS A 160 23.03 3.58 -14.82
N HIS A 161 22.59 2.73 -13.90
CA HIS A 161 23.42 1.62 -13.39
C HIS A 161 22.96 0.24 -13.87
N GLN A 162 21.70 0.11 -14.29
CA GLN A 162 21.11 -1.16 -14.74
C GLN A 162 20.20 -0.91 -15.98
N PRO A 163 20.76 -0.47 -17.12
CA PRO A 163 19.97 -0.13 -18.30
C PRO A 163 19.15 -1.32 -18.83
N GLN A 164 19.55 -2.56 -18.54
CA GLN A 164 18.83 -3.78 -18.92
C GLN A 164 17.45 -3.93 -18.26
N ILE A 165 17.25 -3.39 -17.04
CA ILE A 165 15.95 -3.44 -16.36
C ILE A 165 15.10 -2.19 -16.66
N ALA A 166 15.72 -1.13 -17.20
CA ALA A 166 15.00 0.05 -17.62
C ALA A 166 14.24 -0.24 -18.91
N THR A 167 12.93 0.04 -18.95
CA THR A 167 12.12 -0.18 -20.14
C THR A 167 12.78 0.45 -21.38
N PRO A 168 13.11 -0.32 -22.44
CA PRO A 168 13.79 0.20 -23.62
C PRO A 168 13.04 1.36 -24.27
N ARG A 169 13.74 2.38 -24.79
CA ARG A 169 13.12 3.51 -25.52
C ARG A 169 12.21 3.07 -26.67
N ARG A 170 12.47 1.91 -27.30
CA ARG A 170 11.62 1.31 -28.34
C ARG A 170 10.22 0.95 -27.83
N TRP A 171 10.09 0.53 -26.57
CA TRP A 171 8.79 0.27 -25.94
C TRP A 171 8.03 1.56 -25.64
N GLN A 172 8.71 2.62 -25.21
CA GLN A 172 8.08 3.94 -25.06
C GLN A 172 7.53 4.44 -26.39
N ALA A 173 8.29 4.29 -27.49
CA ALA A 173 7.86 4.67 -28.83
C ALA A 173 6.72 3.78 -29.38
N ALA A 174 6.79 2.46 -29.21
CA ALA A 174 5.77 1.52 -29.68
C ALA A 174 4.45 1.63 -28.91
N ILE A 175 4.51 1.82 -27.57
CA ILE A 175 3.35 2.12 -26.74
C ILE A 175 2.78 3.48 -27.14
N MET A 176 3.58 4.55 -27.21
CA MET A 176 3.09 5.88 -27.61
C MET A 176 2.51 5.92 -29.03
N HIS A 177 3.06 5.12 -29.96
CA HIS A 177 2.55 4.97 -31.32
C HIS A 177 1.22 4.20 -31.36
N ARG A 178 1.06 3.12 -30.56
CA ARG A 178 -0.23 2.42 -30.39
C ARG A 178 -1.28 3.29 -29.69
N LEU A 179 -0.88 4.05 -28.67
CA LEU A 179 -1.75 4.94 -27.89
C LEU A 179 -2.23 6.16 -28.70
N LYS A 180 -1.39 6.76 -29.55
CA LYS A 180 -1.84 7.81 -30.50
C LYS A 180 -2.88 7.29 -31.50
N LYS A 181 -2.84 6.00 -31.84
CA LYS A 181 -3.80 5.36 -32.77
C LYS A 181 -5.09 4.90 -32.07
N GLN A 182 -5.08 4.69 -30.75
CA GLN A 182 -6.23 4.31 -29.92
C GLN A 182 -6.98 5.50 -29.31
N ARG A 183 -7.36 6.48 -30.14
CA ARG A 183 -8.37 7.50 -29.79
C ARG A 183 -9.82 7.04 -30.02
N ARG A 184 -10.02 5.79 -30.45
CA ARG A 184 -11.35 5.16 -30.52
C ARG A 184 -11.70 4.53 -29.17
N PRO A 185 -12.99 4.54 -28.76
CA PRO A 185 -13.43 3.80 -27.58
C PRO A 185 -13.00 2.34 -27.70
N TYR A 186 -12.26 1.87 -26.69
CA TYR A 186 -11.68 0.54 -26.65
C TYR A 186 -12.79 -0.52 -26.53
N ALA A 187 -12.80 -1.47 -27.46
CA ALA A 187 -13.57 -2.70 -27.35
C ALA A 187 -12.68 -3.76 -26.69
N PRO A 188 -13.12 -4.43 -25.61
CA PRO A 188 -12.30 -5.40 -24.91
C PRO A 188 -11.96 -6.57 -25.84
N ALA A 189 -10.67 -6.80 -26.09
CA ALA A 189 -10.22 -8.08 -26.62
C ALA A 189 -10.47 -9.15 -25.55
N ALA A 190 -11.04 -10.28 -25.94
CA ALA A 190 -11.30 -11.41 -25.06
C ALA A 190 -10.04 -11.72 -24.25
N ALA A 191 -10.13 -11.58 -22.92
CA ALA A 191 -8.99 -11.79 -22.04
C ALA A 191 -8.69 -13.28 -21.96
N GLU A 192 -7.58 -13.69 -22.57
CA GLU A 192 -6.93 -14.94 -22.24
C GLU A 192 -6.38 -14.78 -20.81
N THR A 193 -7.13 -15.30 -19.83
CA THR A 193 -6.68 -15.45 -18.45
C THR A 193 -5.55 -16.47 -18.41
N ARG A 194 -4.49 -16.19 -17.64
CA ARG A 194 -3.45 -17.18 -17.38
C ARG A 194 -4.12 -18.41 -16.72
N PRO A 195 -3.94 -19.63 -17.24
CA PRO A 195 -4.55 -20.81 -16.63
C PRO A 195 -4.03 -20.95 -15.20
N ALA A 196 -4.94 -21.26 -14.27
CA ALA A 196 -4.69 -21.29 -12.82
C ALA A 196 -3.59 -22.28 -12.37
N VAL A 197 -3.09 -23.13 -13.28
CA VAL A 197 -2.14 -24.22 -13.01
C VAL A 197 -0.75 -23.97 -13.63
N ALA A 198 -0.52 -22.83 -14.31
CA ALA A 198 0.81 -22.53 -14.86
C ALA A 198 1.81 -22.14 -13.76
N PRO A 199 3.08 -22.61 -13.82
CA PRO A 199 4.11 -22.25 -12.83
C PRO A 199 4.30 -20.73 -12.74
N LEU A 200 4.62 -20.22 -11.55
CA LEU A 200 4.77 -18.78 -11.33
C LEU A 200 5.85 -18.19 -12.26
N SER A 201 5.54 -17.08 -12.93
CA SER A 201 6.47 -16.48 -13.88
C SER A 201 7.66 -15.85 -13.15
N ARG A 202 8.88 -16.06 -13.67
CA ARG A 202 10.09 -15.31 -13.25
C ARG A 202 10.25 -13.99 -14.00
N LYS A 203 9.35 -13.67 -14.93
CA LYS A 203 9.31 -12.36 -15.59
C LYS A 203 8.50 -11.41 -14.72
N VAL A 204 9.15 -10.39 -14.18
CA VAL A 204 8.58 -9.50 -13.15
C VAL A 204 8.59 -8.06 -13.62
N VAL A 205 7.43 -7.42 -13.65
CA VAL A 205 7.33 -5.97 -13.60
C VAL A 205 7.38 -5.54 -12.14
N TYR A 206 8.46 -4.89 -11.72
CA TYR A 206 8.54 -4.40 -10.35
C TYR A 206 7.71 -3.11 -10.21
N PHE A 207 6.64 -3.18 -9.41
CA PHE A 207 5.79 -2.05 -9.08
C PHE A 207 6.36 -1.29 -7.88
N HIS A 208 7.07 -0.20 -8.15
CA HIS A 208 7.74 0.59 -7.12
C HIS A 208 6.79 1.59 -6.43
N GLY A 209 5.67 1.97 -7.07
CA GLY A 209 4.77 3.00 -6.56
C GLY A 209 5.44 4.36 -6.32
N CYS A 210 4.79 5.27 -5.61
CA CYS A 210 5.37 6.58 -5.34
C CYS A 210 6.43 6.54 -4.23
N SER A 211 6.24 5.71 -3.19
CA SER A 211 7.13 5.75 -2.03
C SER A 211 8.55 5.35 -2.36
N THR A 212 8.72 4.15 -2.89
CA THR A 212 10.02 3.61 -3.24
C THR A 212 10.69 4.41 -4.35
N ASN A 213 9.94 5.05 -5.26
CA ASN A 213 10.59 5.81 -6.32
C ASN A 213 11.16 7.16 -5.85
N TYR A 214 10.53 7.85 -4.91
CA TYR A 214 10.87 9.24 -4.55
C TYR A 214 11.37 9.43 -3.12
N TYR A 215 10.95 8.60 -2.17
CA TYR A 215 11.27 8.74 -0.74
C TYR A 215 12.23 7.64 -0.26
N GLU A 216 11.94 6.38 -0.59
CA GLU A 216 12.70 5.21 -0.13
C GLU A 216 13.32 4.37 -1.27
N PRO A 217 14.14 4.95 -2.17
CA PRO A 217 14.72 4.19 -3.29
C PRO A 217 15.68 3.08 -2.89
N HIS A 218 16.19 3.08 -1.65
CA HIS A 218 16.99 1.98 -1.13
C HIS A 218 16.18 0.68 -1.03
N VAL A 219 14.92 0.73 -0.59
CA VAL A 219 14.00 -0.44 -0.57
C VAL A 219 13.84 -1.01 -1.97
N GLY A 220 13.74 -0.15 -2.98
CA GLY A 220 13.60 -0.58 -4.38
C GLY A 220 14.86 -1.23 -4.93
N LYS A 221 16.04 -0.72 -4.56
CA LYS A 221 17.31 -1.37 -4.89
C LYS A 221 17.41 -2.75 -4.25
N ALA A 222 17.04 -2.88 -2.98
CA ALA A 222 17.01 -4.15 -2.27
C ALA A 222 16.07 -5.15 -2.95
N ALA A 223 14.85 -4.72 -3.31
CA ALA A 223 13.90 -5.56 -4.04
C ALA A 223 14.43 -6.02 -5.40
N LEU A 224 15.05 -5.14 -6.18
CA LEU A 224 15.66 -5.49 -7.46
C LEU A 224 16.81 -6.49 -7.29
N ALA A 225 17.66 -6.31 -6.27
CA ALA A 225 18.74 -7.24 -5.95
C ALA A 225 18.20 -8.63 -5.58
N VAL A 226 17.23 -8.69 -4.66
CA VAL A 226 16.60 -9.95 -4.22
C VAL A 226 15.91 -10.68 -5.37
N LEU A 227 15.12 -9.97 -6.19
CA LEU A 227 14.42 -10.59 -7.33
C LEU A 227 15.42 -11.18 -8.33
N ARG A 228 16.50 -10.46 -8.65
CA ARG A 228 17.55 -10.93 -9.57
C ARG A 228 18.33 -12.11 -8.99
N HIS A 229 18.63 -12.09 -7.69
CA HIS A 229 19.29 -13.20 -7.00
C HIS A 229 18.43 -14.48 -7.03
N ASN A 230 17.11 -14.33 -7.09
CA ASN A 230 16.15 -15.42 -7.32
C ASN A 230 15.93 -15.77 -8.81
N GLY A 231 16.80 -15.29 -9.70
CA GLY A 231 16.77 -15.58 -11.13
C GLY A 231 15.60 -14.94 -11.90
N CYS A 232 15.02 -13.86 -11.35
CA CYS A 232 13.92 -13.15 -12.03
C CYS A 232 14.46 -12.21 -13.12
N GLU A 233 13.76 -12.19 -14.26
CA GLU A 233 13.91 -11.15 -15.28
C GLU A 233 13.05 -9.95 -14.87
N VAL A 234 13.67 -8.87 -14.42
CA VAL A 234 12.96 -7.73 -13.84
C VAL A 234 12.95 -6.53 -14.79
N VAL A 235 11.78 -5.90 -14.94
CA VAL A 235 11.60 -4.66 -15.69
C VAL A 235 10.94 -3.57 -14.87
N LEU A 236 11.36 -2.32 -15.09
CA LEU A 236 10.74 -1.11 -14.54
C LEU A 236 9.88 -0.43 -15.61
N ALA A 237 8.66 -0.94 -15.78
CA ALA A 237 7.63 -0.36 -16.67
C ALA A 237 7.26 1.07 -16.25
N PRO A 238 6.77 1.92 -17.17
CA PRO A 238 6.04 3.14 -16.80
C PRO A 238 4.90 2.79 -15.83
N GLN A 239 4.81 3.55 -14.75
CA GLN A 239 3.83 3.38 -13.69
C GLN A 239 3.78 4.67 -12.88
N GLY A 240 2.69 4.87 -12.14
CA GLY A 240 2.54 6.00 -11.21
C GLY A 240 2.10 5.56 -9.82
N CYS A 241 1.50 6.47 -9.07
CA CYS A 241 0.82 6.14 -7.82
C CYS A 241 -0.25 5.06 -8.04
N CYS A 242 -0.42 4.14 -7.09
CA CYS A 242 -1.47 3.12 -7.11
C CYS A 242 -2.89 3.73 -7.03
N GLY A 243 -3.01 4.96 -6.51
CA GLY A 243 -4.28 5.67 -6.31
C GLY A 243 -4.82 5.61 -4.89
N LEU A 244 -4.18 4.88 -3.97
CA LEU A 244 -4.64 4.71 -2.58
C LEU A 244 -4.86 6.03 -1.84
N PRO A 245 -3.94 7.02 -1.86
CA PRO A 245 -4.15 8.26 -1.12
C PRO A 245 -5.44 9.00 -1.53
N MET A 246 -5.86 8.85 -2.78
CA MET A 246 -7.09 9.42 -3.31
C MET A 246 -8.31 8.63 -2.85
N LEU A 247 -8.25 7.29 -2.87
CA LEU A 247 -9.31 6.42 -2.35
C LEU A 247 -9.54 6.70 -0.85
N SER A 248 -8.48 6.74 -0.05
CA SER A 248 -8.56 7.00 1.41
C SER A 248 -9.12 8.38 1.74
N ASN A 249 -8.95 9.37 0.86
CA ASN A 249 -9.50 10.71 1.03
C ASN A 249 -10.84 10.92 0.30
N GLY A 250 -11.46 9.87 -0.29
CA GLY A 250 -12.76 9.94 -0.97
C GLY A 250 -12.74 10.54 -2.38
N GLU A 251 -11.57 10.79 -2.97
CA GLU A 251 -11.43 11.41 -4.29
C GLU A 251 -11.45 10.36 -5.43
N PHE A 252 -12.56 9.62 -5.53
CA PHE A 252 -12.66 8.43 -6.40
C PHE A 252 -12.43 8.72 -7.88
N GLY A 253 -12.83 9.89 -8.38
CA GLY A 253 -12.57 10.29 -9.77
C GLY A 253 -11.08 10.49 -10.08
N ALA A 254 -10.27 10.93 -9.11
CA ALA A 254 -8.81 10.97 -9.26
C ALA A 254 -8.22 9.57 -9.15
N ALA A 255 -8.64 8.78 -8.15
CA ALA A 255 -8.20 7.40 -7.99
C ALA A 255 -8.39 6.57 -9.27
N ARG A 256 -9.57 6.68 -9.89
CA ARG A 256 -9.88 6.00 -11.16
C ARG A 256 -8.88 6.32 -12.27
N ARG A 257 -8.50 7.59 -12.43
CA ARG A 257 -7.52 8.00 -13.48
C ARG A 257 -6.14 7.41 -13.26
N TYR A 258 -5.69 7.32 -12.01
CA TYR A 258 -4.41 6.69 -11.67
C TYR A 258 -4.46 5.17 -11.88
N HIS A 259 -5.54 4.53 -11.44
CA HIS A 259 -5.73 3.11 -11.69
C HIS A 259 -5.81 2.79 -13.19
N GLN A 260 -6.53 3.62 -13.97
CA GLN A 260 -6.56 3.55 -15.45
C GLN A 260 -5.18 3.62 -16.08
N ALA A 261 -4.33 4.54 -15.62
CA ALA A 261 -2.97 4.64 -16.13
C ALA A 261 -2.16 3.37 -15.83
N ASN A 262 -2.27 2.82 -14.62
CA ASN A 262 -1.58 1.59 -14.25
C ASN A 262 -2.08 0.38 -15.06
N VAL A 263 -3.40 0.23 -15.26
CA VAL A 263 -3.97 -0.84 -16.11
C VAL A 263 -3.40 -0.72 -17.54
N ARG A 264 -3.48 0.48 -18.14
CA ARG A 264 -2.97 0.76 -19.49
C ARG A 264 -1.48 0.40 -19.62
N ASP A 265 -0.68 0.72 -18.61
CA ASP A 265 0.78 0.60 -18.70
C ASP A 265 1.29 -0.79 -18.29
N LEU A 266 0.58 -1.53 -17.43
CA LEU A 266 1.01 -2.82 -16.88
C LEU A 266 0.41 -4.04 -17.60
N VAL A 267 -0.85 -3.99 -18.04
CA VAL A 267 -1.53 -5.12 -18.71
C VAL A 267 -0.80 -5.61 -19.97
N PRO A 268 -0.20 -4.74 -20.82
CA PRO A 268 0.58 -5.20 -21.96
C PRO A 268 1.75 -6.12 -21.59
N TRP A 269 2.35 -5.95 -20.40
CA TRP A 269 3.41 -6.83 -19.89
C TRP A 269 2.85 -8.16 -19.38
N ILE A 270 1.71 -8.13 -18.70
CA ILE A 270 1.05 -9.35 -18.22
C ILE A 270 0.71 -10.29 -19.38
N ARG A 271 0.20 -9.73 -20.49
CA ARG A 271 -0.04 -10.48 -21.74
C ARG A 271 1.22 -11.10 -22.36
N GLN A 272 2.41 -10.67 -21.95
CA GLN A 272 3.70 -11.23 -22.38
C GLN A 272 4.29 -12.20 -21.34
N GLY A 273 3.47 -12.62 -20.36
CA GLY A 273 3.84 -13.56 -19.33
C GLY A 273 4.56 -12.95 -18.14
N TYR A 274 4.56 -11.61 -17.98
CA TYR A 274 5.07 -10.99 -16.75
C TYR A 274 4.03 -11.03 -15.64
N VAL A 275 4.49 -11.05 -14.40
CA VAL A 275 3.69 -10.75 -13.20
C VAL A 275 4.09 -9.39 -12.63
N VAL A 276 3.20 -8.73 -11.92
CA VAL A 276 3.45 -7.46 -11.23
C VAL A 276 3.78 -7.76 -9.78
N VAL A 277 4.91 -7.27 -9.28
CA VAL A 277 5.36 -7.51 -7.89
C VAL A 277 5.70 -6.19 -7.22
N GLY A 278 5.12 -5.89 -6.06
CA GLY A 278 5.36 -4.65 -5.32
C GLY A 278 5.84 -4.88 -3.89
N THR A 279 6.66 -3.96 -3.37
CA THR A 279 7.11 -3.97 -1.95
C THR A 279 6.12 -3.30 -1.01
N SER A 280 5.30 -2.37 -1.51
CA SER A 280 4.29 -1.73 -0.68
C SER A 280 3.03 -2.60 -0.64
N THR A 281 2.77 -3.20 0.53
CA THR A 281 1.54 -3.97 0.79
C THR A 281 0.28 -3.16 0.52
N SER A 282 0.35 -1.84 0.71
CA SER A 282 -0.76 -0.93 0.41
C SER A 282 -0.97 -0.79 -1.10
N CYS A 283 0.09 -0.58 -1.87
CA CYS A 283 0.02 -0.46 -3.32
C CYS A 283 -0.43 -1.74 -4.01
N SER A 284 0.13 -2.89 -3.62
CA SER A 284 -0.25 -4.19 -4.19
C SER A 284 -1.71 -4.51 -3.89
N LEU A 285 -2.20 -4.26 -2.67
CA LEU A 285 -3.61 -4.45 -2.31
C LEU A 285 -4.52 -3.54 -3.13
N THR A 286 -4.14 -2.27 -3.32
CA THR A 286 -4.95 -1.33 -4.09
C THR A 286 -5.11 -1.78 -5.55
N LEU A 287 -4.05 -2.30 -6.17
CA LEU A 287 -4.13 -2.82 -7.54
C LEU A 287 -4.92 -4.13 -7.62
N LYS A 288 -4.79 -5.00 -6.61
CA LYS A 288 -5.39 -6.33 -6.54
C LYS A 288 -6.88 -6.32 -6.20
N GLU A 289 -7.30 -5.46 -5.26
CA GLU A 289 -8.65 -5.51 -4.66
C GLU A 289 -9.25 -4.12 -4.45
N GLU A 290 -8.55 -3.18 -3.80
CA GLU A 290 -9.26 -1.97 -3.32
C GLU A 290 -9.75 -1.05 -4.44
N ALA A 291 -8.94 -0.80 -5.47
CA ALA A 291 -9.37 0.04 -6.58
C ALA A 291 -10.51 -0.63 -7.39
N PRO A 292 -10.43 -1.92 -7.80
CA PRO A 292 -11.56 -2.62 -8.41
C PRO A 292 -12.86 -2.51 -7.60
N GLU A 293 -12.81 -2.83 -6.30
CA GLU A 293 -14.00 -2.89 -5.44
C GLU A 293 -14.60 -1.51 -5.14
N LEU A 294 -13.76 -0.55 -4.74
CA LEU A 294 -14.23 0.79 -4.38
C LEU A 294 -14.73 1.58 -5.58
N LEU A 295 -14.10 1.38 -6.74
CA LEU A 295 -14.51 2.04 -7.98
C LEU A 295 -15.61 1.28 -8.72
N GLY A 296 -15.99 0.07 -8.28
CA GLY A 296 -16.93 -0.79 -8.99
C GLY A 296 -16.47 -1.05 -10.42
N TRP A 297 -15.18 -1.34 -10.60
CA TRP A 297 -14.55 -1.43 -11.89
C TRP A 297 -13.90 -2.81 -12.08
N HIS A 298 -14.64 -3.68 -12.78
CA HIS A 298 -14.35 -5.12 -12.85
C HIS A 298 -14.23 -5.61 -14.30
N ASP A 299 -13.72 -4.77 -15.20
CA ASP A 299 -13.49 -5.20 -16.58
C ASP A 299 -12.37 -6.24 -16.67
N ALA A 300 -12.25 -6.86 -17.85
CA ALA A 300 -11.33 -7.97 -18.06
C ALA A 300 -9.85 -7.58 -17.85
N GLU A 301 -9.46 -6.33 -18.14
CA GLU A 301 -8.08 -5.87 -17.97
C GLU A 301 -7.77 -5.57 -16.51
N VAL A 302 -8.72 -5.00 -15.77
CA VAL A 302 -8.61 -4.80 -14.32
C VAL A 302 -8.53 -6.15 -13.61
N LYS A 303 -9.41 -7.12 -13.96
CA LYS A 303 -9.35 -8.49 -13.42
C LYS A 303 -8.02 -9.17 -13.75
N LEU A 304 -7.49 -8.96 -14.96
CA LEU A 304 -6.20 -9.51 -15.37
C LEU A 304 -5.03 -8.90 -14.57
N LEU A 305 -5.02 -7.58 -14.35
CA LEU A 305 -4.03 -6.91 -13.50
C LEU A 305 -4.10 -7.44 -12.06
N ALA A 306 -5.30 -7.51 -11.49
CA ALA A 306 -5.53 -7.97 -10.14
C ALA A 306 -5.01 -9.41 -9.93
N ALA A 307 -5.35 -10.33 -10.83
CA ALA A 307 -4.96 -11.73 -10.75
C ALA A 307 -3.43 -11.97 -10.90
N ASN A 308 -2.69 -11.00 -11.45
CA ASN A 308 -1.24 -11.10 -11.68
C ASN A 308 -0.43 -10.10 -10.85
N THR A 309 -1.03 -9.50 -9.81
CA THR A 309 -0.34 -8.60 -8.88
C THR A 309 -0.09 -9.29 -7.55
N TYR A 310 1.17 -9.27 -7.10
CA TYR A 310 1.63 -9.91 -5.88
C TYR A 310 2.35 -8.91 -4.97
N ASP A 311 2.20 -9.11 -3.67
CA ASP A 311 3.17 -8.58 -2.72
C ASP A 311 4.53 -9.30 -2.88
N ILE A 312 5.65 -8.63 -2.63
CA ILE A 312 6.98 -9.20 -2.87
C ILE A 312 7.22 -10.46 -2.03
N PHE A 313 6.78 -10.48 -0.77
CA PHE A 313 6.95 -11.67 0.06
C PHE A 313 5.93 -12.76 -0.31
N GLU A 314 4.72 -12.39 -0.73
CA GLU A 314 3.77 -13.33 -1.35
C GLU A 314 4.43 -14.07 -2.52
N TYR A 315 5.03 -13.31 -3.44
CA TYR A 315 5.69 -13.84 -4.63
C TYR A 315 6.88 -14.75 -4.26
N LEU A 316 7.75 -14.32 -3.33
CA LEU A 316 8.90 -15.13 -2.89
C LEU A 316 8.47 -16.41 -2.17
N ARG A 317 7.41 -16.36 -1.35
CA ARG A 317 6.85 -17.54 -0.70
C ARG A 317 6.26 -18.52 -1.71
N LEU A 318 5.62 -18.02 -2.77
CA LEU A 318 5.12 -18.86 -3.87
C LEU A 318 6.27 -19.51 -4.65
N LEU A 319 7.36 -18.78 -4.92
CA LEU A 319 8.57 -19.38 -5.50
C LEU A 319 9.16 -20.47 -4.58
N ASP A 320 9.15 -20.24 -3.27
CA ASP A 320 9.65 -21.20 -2.29
C ASP A 320 8.81 -22.49 -2.25
N ALA A 321 7.48 -22.35 -2.30
CA ALA A 321 6.56 -23.48 -2.40
C ALA A 321 6.75 -24.31 -3.68
N GLU A 322 7.23 -23.70 -4.77
CA GLU A 322 7.60 -24.38 -6.01
C GLU A 322 9.05 -24.92 -5.99
N GLY A 323 9.80 -24.78 -4.89
CA GLY A 323 11.22 -25.19 -4.80
C GLY A 323 12.18 -24.33 -5.64
N ARG A 324 11.76 -23.10 -5.97
CA ARG A 324 12.46 -22.20 -6.91
C ARG A 324 13.01 -20.92 -6.25
N PHE A 325 12.83 -20.77 -4.94
CA PHE A 325 13.43 -19.70 -4.15
C PHE A 325 14.89 -20.04 -3.82
N ASN A 326 15.80 -19.08 -3.99
CA ASN A 326 17.21 -19.28 -3.64
C ASN A 326 17.37 -19.19 -2.11
N ARG A 327 17.75 -20.30 -1.47
CA ARG A 327 18.01 -20.41 -0.02
C ARG A 327 19.49 -20.29 0.37
N GLU A 328 20.35 -19.85 -0.55
CA GLU A 328 21.75 -19.48 -0.30
C GLU A 328 21.84 -18.19 0.55
N LEU A 329 21.43 -18.32 1.81
CA LEU A 329 21.28 -17.21 2.75
C LEU A 329 22.39 -17.25 3.80
N GLY A 330 23.13 -16.15 3.92
CA GLY A 330 24.09 -15.93 4.97
C GLY A 330 23.42 -15.82 6.33
N ARG A 331 24.19 -16.13 7.38
CA ARG A 331 23.72 -16.07 8.77
C ARG A 331 23.52 -14.61 9.22
N ILE A 332 22.45 -14.36 9.97
CA ILE A 332 22.19 -13.09 10.66
C ILE A 332 21.80 -13.38 12.11
N ASP A 333 22.70 -13.14 13.06
CA ASP A 333 22.46 -13.34 14.49
C ASP A 333 21.72 -12.14 15.11
N ALA A 334 20.41 -12.09 14.94
CA ALA A 334 19.58 -11.00 15.46
C ALA A 334 18.18 -11.47 15.86
N ALA A 335 17.60 -10.80 16.86
CA ALA A 335 16.19 -10.92 17.22
C ALA A 335 15.47 -9.60 16.92
N LEU A 336 14.62 -9.56 15.90
CA LEU A 336 14.01 -8.33 15.40
C LEU A 336 12.50 -8.31 15.64
N PRO A 337 11.93 -7.23 16.23
CA PRO A 337 10.49 -7.03 16.29
C PRO A 337 9.93 -6.74 14.89
N TYR A 338 8.81 -7.37 14.56
CA TYR A 338 8.10 -7.22 13.29
C TYR A 338 6.63 -6.88 13.51
N HIS A 339 6.18 -5.80 12.87
CA HIS A 339 4.78 -5.41 12.83
C HIS A 339 4.19 -5.70 11.44
N PRO A 340 3.29 -6.69 11.32
CA PRO A 340 2.54 -6.90 10.07
C PRO A 340 1.52 -5.76 9.89
N PRO A 341 1.62 -4.94 8.84
CA PRO A 341 0.75 -3.80 8.65
C PRO A 341 -0.70 -4.25 8.36
N CYS A 342 -1.67 -3.40 8.67
CA CYS A 342 -3.08 -3.73 8.48
C CYS A 342 -3.44 -4.04 7.02
N GLN A 343 -2.76 -3.42 6.04
CA GLN A 343 -2.95 -3.74 4.62
C GLN A 343 -2.47 -5.15 4.27
N LEU A 344 -1.39 -5.64 4.89
CA LEU A 344 -0.95 -7.03 4.72
C LEU A 344 -2.02 -8.02 5.20
N LYS A 345 -2.61 -7.75 6.38
CA LYS A 345 -3.71 -8.57 6.90
C LYS A 345 -4.92 -8.58 5.94
N ALA A 346 -5.23 -7.42 5.36
CA ALA A 346 -6.32 -7.27 4.40
C ALA A 346 -6.09 -8.02 3.07
N HIS A 347 -4.85 -8.36 2.69
CA HIS A 347 -4.58 -9.27 1.57
C HIS A 347 -5.07 -10.71 1.84
N ARG A 348 -5.19 -11.11 3.11
CA ARG A 348 -5.58 -12.48 3.52
C ARG A 348 -4.61 -13.57 3.03
N ILE A 349 -3.33 -13.23 2.92
CA ILE A 349 -2.26 -14.11 2.39
C ILE A 349 -1.35 -14.72 3.48
N GLY A 350 -1.71 -14.57 4.75
CA GLY A 350 -0.88 -14.98 5.89
C GLY A 350 0.24 -13.98 6.19
N LEU A 351 1.41 -14.48 6.59
CA LEU A 351 2.58 -13.69 7.00
C LEU A 351 3.81 -14.07 6.16
N PRO A 352 3.78 -13.83 4.84
CA PRO A 352 4.78 -14.37 3.93
C PRO A 352 6.21 -13.87 4.23
N ALA A 353 6.37 -12.68 4.80
CA ALA A 353 7.66 -12.19 5.25
C ALA A 353 8.28 -13.09 6.34
N LEU A 354 7.47 -13.59 7.28
CA LEU A 354 7.97 -14.51 8.31
C LEU A 354 8.35 -15.86 7.70
N ASP A 355 7.52 -16.38 6.79
CA ASP A 355 7.77 -17.66 6.14
C ASP A 355 9.10 -17.63 5.36
N VAL A 356 9.34 -16.58 4.57
CA VAL A 356 10.57 -16.43 3.79
C VAL A 356 11.79 -16.15 4.67
N LEU A 357 11.68 -15.23 5.65
CA LEU A 357 12.82 -14.88 6.50
C LEU A 357 13.19 -16.00 7.49
N SER A 358 12.28 -16.96 7.75
CA SER A 358 12.58 -18.11 8.60
C SER A 358 13.70 -19.01 8.06
N HIS A 359 13.99 -18.93 6.76
CA HIS A 359 15.12 -19.62 6.13
C HIS A 359 16.48 -19.00 6.45
N ILE A 360 16.54 -17.78 6.99
CA ILE A 360 17.82 -17.11 7.31
C ILE A 360 18.38 -17.69 8.62
N PRO A 361 19.55 -18.35 8.61
CA PRO A 361 20.12 -18.92 9.82
C PRO A 361 20.43 -17.84 10.87
N GLY A 362 20.10 -18.11 12.14
CA GLY A 362 20.36 -17.21 13.27
C GLY A 362 19.32 -16.09 13.47
N LEU A 363 18.49 -15.81 12.47
CA LEU A 363 17.51 -14.73 12.54
C LEU A 363 16.26 -15.18 13.30
N GLN A 364 15.86 -14.39 14.29
CA GLN A 364 14.63 -14.59 15.04
C GLN A 364 13.72 -13.39 14.85
N ILE A 365 12.52 -13.63 14.30
CA ILE A 365 11.54 -12.55 14.12
C ILE A 365 10.44 -12.68 15.17
N LYS A 366 10.28 -11.66 16.00
CA LYS A 366 9.21 -11.58 17.00
C LYS A 366 8.05 -10.80 16.42
N ARG A 367 6.85 -11.39 16.34
CA ARG A 367 5.67 -10.73 15.76
C ARG A 367 4.88 -9.94 16.80
N SER A 368 4.54 -8.69 16.48
CA SER A 368 3.59 -7.89 17.26
C SER A 368 2.15 -8.42 17.15
N SER A 369 1.37 -8.31 18.23
CA SER A 369 -0.08 -8.54 18.25
C SER A 369 -0.90 -7.29 17.95
N ALA A 370 -0.28 -6.12 17.80
CA ALA A 370 -0.99 -4.87 17.62
C ALA A 370 -1.81 -4.86 16.31
N THR A 371 -3.01 -4.27 16.38
CA THR A 371 -3.92 -4.17 15.23
C THR A 371 -3.42 -3.16 14.19
N CYS A 372 -2.94 -2.00 14.65
CA CYS A 372 -2.60 -0.86 13.80
C CYS A 372 -1.44 -0.07 14.41
N CYS A 373 -0.63 0.59 13.57
CA CYS A 373 0.38 1.56 13.99
C CYS A 373 -0.16 2.99 14.20
N GLY A 374 -1.43 3.25 13.88
CA GLY A 374 -2.11 4.54 14.06
C GLY A 374 -2.17 5.46 12.84
N ILE A 375 -1.13 5.47 11.99
CA ILE A 375 -0.97 6.51 10.95
C ILE A 375 -1.99 6.47 9.82
N ALA A 376 -2.42 5.26 9.42
CA ALA A 376 -3.33 4.95 8.31
C ALA A 376 -3.21 5.90 7.10
N GLY A 377 -2.06 5.85 6.42
CA GLY A 377 -1.77 6.70 5.27
C GLY A 377 -1.61 8.16 5.69
N THR A 378 -2.51 9.02 5.24
CA THR A 378 -2.49 10.46 5.55
C THR A 378 -3.33 10.83 6.78
N TYR A 379 -3.96 9.84 7.44
CA TYR A 379 -4.89 10.07 8.55
C TYR A 379 -4.20 10.75 9.73
N GLY A 380 -3.11 10.15 10.23
CA GLY A 380 -2.37 10.65 11.39
C GLY A 380 -1.58 11.93 11.13
N LEU A 381 -1.49 12.39 9.87
CA LEU A 381 -0.81 13.64 9.51
C LEU A 381 -1.65 14.89 9.85
N LYS A 382 -2.96 14.74 10.00
CA LYS A 382 -3.90 15.85 10.20
C LYS A 382 -3.90 16.28 11.66
N THR A 383 -3.85 17.59 11.93
CA THR A 383 -3.80 18.15 13.30
C THR A 383 -4.86 17.56 14.22
N GLU A 384 -6.11 17.51 13.74
CA GLU A 384 -7.25 17.00 14.52
C GLU A 384 -7.22 15.48 14.78
N LYS A 385 -6.27 14.75 14.19
CA LYS A 385 -6.15 13.28 14.27
C LYS A 385 -4.79 12.80 14.76
N TYR A 386 -3.83 13.71 14.93
CA TYR A 386 -2.48 13.34 15.34
C TYR A 386 -2.47 12.57 16.66
N GLN A 387 -3.11 13.12 17.69
CA GLN A 387 -3.12 12.46 19.00
C GLN A 387 -3.86 11.12 18.95
N ILE A 388 -5.00 11.05 18.27
CA ILE A 388 -5.74 9.79 18.03
C ILE A 388 -4.83 8.75 17.35
N SER A 389 -4.04 9.16 16.35
CA SER A 389 -3.08 8.28 15.68
C SER A 389 -1.99 7.78 16.64
N MET A 390 -1.47 8.65 17.52
CA MET A 390 -0.48 8.26 18.53
C MET A 390 -1.08 7.28 19.54
N ASP A 391 -2.28 7.55 20.04
CA ASP A 391 -2.96 6.73 21.04
C ASP A 391 -3.31 5.34 20.48
N VAL A 392 -3.75 5.26 19.23
CA VAL A 392 -3.95 3.98 18.52
C VAL A 392 -2.64 3.17 18.45
N GLY A 393 -1.53 3.84 18.14
CA GLY A 393 -0.23 3.19 17.97
C GLY A 393 0.50 2.89 19.28
N ALA A 394 0.13 3.51 20.41
CA ALA A 394 0.86 3.44 21.67
C ALA A 394 1.17 2.01 22.14
N PRO A 395 0.25 1.02 22.08
CA PRO A 395 0.57 -0.36 22.46
C PRO A 395 1.66 -0.99 21.57
N LEU A 396 1.69 -0.66 20.28
CA LEU A 396 2.74 -1.13 19.37
C LEU A 396 4.09 -0.49 19.72
N PHE A 397 4.10 0.82 19.96
CA PHE A 397 5.33 1.57 20.23
C PHE A 397 6.00 1.06 21.50
N ALA A 398 5.24 0.94 22.59
CA ALA A 398 5.75 0.40 23.85
C ALA A 398 6.29 -1.03 23.71
N TRP A 399 5.63 -1.87 22.90
CA TRP A 399 6.09 -3.24 22.65
C TRP A 399 7.40 -3.28 21.84
N ILE A 400 7.57 -2.37 20.87
CA ILE A 400 8.82 -2.26 20.09
C ILE A 400 9.95 -1.74 20.98
N GLU A 401 9.72 -0.71 21.79
CA GLU A 401 10.72 -0.18 22.73
C GLU A 401 11.16 -1.25 23.74
N ALA A 402 10.21 -2.02 24.27
CA ALA A 402 10.49 -3.13 25.19
C ALA A 402 11.25 -4.30 24.54
N SER A 403 11.36 -4.35 23.20
CA SER A 403 12.11 -5.41 22.52
C SER A 403 13.62 -5.30 22.71
N GLY A 404 14.13 -4.11 23.06
CA GLY A 404 15.56 -3.83 23.18
C GLY A 404 16.33 -3.86 21.85
N SER A 405 15.64 -3.86 20.70
CA SER A 405 16.26 -3.88 19.38
C SER A 405 16.41 -2.47 18.80
N ASP A 406 17.55 -2.19 18.18
CA ASP A 406 17.80 -0.93 17.45
C ASP A 406 17.11 -0.89 16.07
N VAL A 407 16.58 -2.03 15.61
CA VAL A 407 15.90 -2.16 14.33
C VAL A 407 14.55 -2.83 14.51
N ALA A 408 13.50 -2.27 13.92
CA ALA A 408 12.19 -2.90 13.78
C ALA A 408 11.85 -3.17 12.32
N LEU A 409 10.91 -4.07 12.05
CA LEU A 409 10.52 -4.45 10.70
C LEU A 409 9.04 -4.17 10.43
N CYS A 410 8.73 -3.61 9.25
CA CYS A 410 7.37 -3.47 8.76
C CYS A 410 7.36 -3.27 7.23
N ASP A 411 6.45 -3.93 6.51
CA ASP A 411 6.35 -3.90 5.04
C ASP A 411 5.82 -2.56 4.50
N SER A 412 4.99 -1.86 5.28
CA SER A 412 4.35 -0.61 4.84
C SER A 412 5.17 0.63 5.17
N GLU A 413 5.41 1.47 4.17
CA GLU A 413 6.16 2.73 4.27
C GLU A 413 5.64 3.67 5.37
N THR A 414 4.33 3.94 5.39
CA THR A 414 3.78 4.86 6.38
C THR A 414 3.85 4.28 7.79
N CYS A 415 3.73 2.96 7.93
CA CYS A 415 3.89 2.29 9.21
C CYS A 415 5.32 2.43 9.72
N ARG A 416 6.34 2.23 8.85
CA ARG A 416 7.74 2.44 9.21
C ARG A 416 7.99 3.87 9.67
N TRP A 417 7.51 4.86 8.91
CA TRP A 417 7.69 6.27 9.27
C TRP A 417 7.03 6.61 10.61
N GLN A 418 5.86 6.06 10.89
CA GLN A 418 5.16 6.26 12.16
C GLN A 418 5.86 5.59 13.34
N ILE A 419 6.28 4.33 13.18
CA ILE A 419 6.98 3.60 14.23
C ILE A 419 8.29 4.30 14.56
N THR A 420 9.13 4.59 13.57
CA THR A 420 10.40 5.32 13.76
C THR A 420 10.20 6.70 14.37
N HIS A 421 9.12 7.39 14.02
CA HIS A 421 8.80 8.68 14.64
C HIS A 421 8.43 8.54 16.12
N ALA A 422 7.64 7.54 16.46
CA ALA A 422 7.13 7.37 17.81
C ALA A 422 8.17 6.78 18.77
N THR A 423 9.03 5.87 18.31
CA THR A 423 9.97 5.11 19.15
C THR A 423 11.42 5.52 18.97
N HIS A 424 11.74 6.31 17.94
CA HIS A 424 13.11 6.59 17.50
C HIS A 424 13.92 5.36 17.04
N ILE A 425 13.30 4.20 16.91
CA ILE A 425 13.92 2.95 16.44
C ILE A 425 13.85 2.88 14.91
N ASP A 426 14.96 2.50 14.26
CA ASP A 426 15.04 2.41 12.80
C ASP A 426 14.14 1.28 12.29
N THR A 427 13.02 1.62 11.66
CA THR A 427 12.08 0.62 11.16
C THR A 427 12.31 0.41 9.67
N ARG A 428 12.72 -0.81 9.29
CA ARG A 428 13.13 -1.18 7.92
C ARG A 428 12.11 -2.07 7.22
N HIS A 429 12.18 -2.10 5.90
CA HIS A 429 11.41 -3.06 5.12
C HIS A 429 12.06 -4.44 5.23
N PRO A 430 11.31 -5.56 5.45
CA PRO A 430 11.93 -6.87 5.66
C PRO A 430 12.78 -7.35 4.46
N ILE A 431 12.50 -6.86 3.25
CA ILE A 431 13.31 -7.12 2.03
C ILE A 431 14.79 -6.72 2.18
N GLU A 432 15.09 -5.72 3.01
CA GLU A 432 16.46 -5.27 3.26
C GLU A 432 17.23 -6.29 4.08
N ILE A 433 16.56 -6.98 5.02
CA ILE A 433 17.14 -8.09 5.78
C ILE A 433 17.42 -9.28 4.88
N LEU A 434 16.50 -9.57 3.95
CA LEU A 434 16.72 -10.63 2.97
C LEU A 434 17.87 -10.30 2.00
N GLN A 435 17.98 -9.05 1.54
CA GLN A 435 19.12 -8.60 0.75
C GLN A 435 20.44 -8.75 1.54
N GLN A 436 20.45 -8.35 2.81
CA GLN A 436 21.62 -8.50 3.68
C GLN A 436 22.03 -9.97 3.82
N ALA A 437 21.07 -10.89 3.98
CA ALA A 437 21.36 -12.31 4.08
C ALA A 437 22.00 -12.85 2.79
N TYR A 438 21.52 -12.47 1.60
CA TYR A 438 22.20 -12.84 0.36
C TYR A 438 23.62 -12.25 0.27
N ALA A 439 23.85 -11.07 0.85
CA ALA A 439 25.16 -10.43 0.84
C ALA A 439 26.20 -11.01 1.80
N THR A 440 25.75 -11.63 2.88
CA THR A 440 26.65 -12.30 3.83
C THR A 440 26.83 -13.78 3.53
N TYR A 441 26.18 -14.30 2.48
CA TYR A 441 26.40 -15.68 2.03
C TYR A 441 27.82 -15.81 1.44
N SER A 442 28.61 -16.74 1.99
CA SER A 442 30.02 -16.96 1.67
C SER A 442 30.31 -17.44 0.24
N GLY A 443 29.29 -17.53 -0.63
CA GLY A 443 29.40 -17.80 -2.06
C GLY A 443 29.12 -16.60 -2.99
N SER A 444 28.77 -15.43 -2.46
CA SER A 444 28.37 -14.25 -3.25
C SER A 444 29.57 -13.43 -3.73
N GLN A 445 29.92 -13.48 -5.02
CA GLN A 445 30.81 -12.50 -5.65
C GLN A 445 30.08 -11.15 -5.78
N GLU A 446 30.66 -10.07 -5.21
CA GLU A 446 30.30 -8.63 -5.24
C GLU A 446 28.86 -8.24 -5.68
N ILE A 447 28.08 -7.68 -4.75
CA ILE A 447 26.64 -7.28 -4.87
C ILE A 447 26.43 -5.82 -5.21
#